data_AF-A0A7W6CHH2-F1
#
_entry.id   AF-A0A7W6CHH2-F1
#
_cell.length_a   1.000
_cell.length_b   1.000
_cell.length_c   1.000
_cell.angle_alpha   90.00
_cell.angle_beta   90.00
_cell.angle_gamma   90.00
#
_symmetry.space_group_name_H-M   'P 1'
#
loop_
_entity.id
_entity.type
_entity.pdbx_description
1 polymer ?
#
loop_
_entity_poly.entity_id
_entity_poly.type
_entity_poly.pdbx_seq_one_letter_code
_entity_poly.pdbx_strand_id
1 'polypeptide(L)' 'MGEIKDRAKGFMDETIGKTKRAIGEAIDRPDIEAEGDIQEAKGDAEKAKARLESKLKP' A
#
# COMPACT_ATOMS: atom_id res chain seq x y z
N MET A 1 -6.34 -16.82 13.32
CA MET A 1 -6.70 -16.73 11.89
C MET A 1 -6.89 -15.27 11.53
N GLY A 2 -5.83 -14.56 11.13
CA GLY A 2 -5.89 -13.10 10.86
C GLY A 2 -4.70 -12.61 10.05
N GLU A 3 -3.50 -13.12 10.37
CA GLU A 3 -2.25 -12.66 9.74
C GLU A 3 -2.17 -12.82 8.21
N ILE A 4 -2.80 -13.85 7.62
CA ILE A 4 -2.80 -14.01 6.17
C ILE A 4 -3.70 -12.97 5.50
N LYS A 5 -4.87 -12.66 6.08
CA LYS A 5 -5.75 -11.59 5.57
C LYS A 5 -5.10 -10.23 5.73
N ASP A 6 -4.45 -9.97 6.86
CA ASP A 6 -3.81 -8.69 7.15
C ASP A 6 -2.54 -8.45 6.30
N ARG A 7 -1.70 -9.48 6.12
CA ARG A 7 -0.56 -9.40 5.19
C ARG A 7 -1.00 -9.34 3.74
N ALA A 8 -2.02 -10.09 3.34
CA ALA A 8 -2.55 -10.03 1.98
C ALA A 8 -3.10 -8.64 1.68
N LYS A 9 -3.80 -8.00 2.62
CA LYS A 9 -4.32 -6.64 2.45
C LYS A 9 -3.20 -5.63 2.20
N GLY A 10 -2.13 -5.66 3.00
CA GLY A 10 -0.96 -4.80 2.79
C GLY A 10 -0.17 -5.09 1.50
N PHE A 11 -0.22 -6.33 0.98
CA PHE A 11 0.36 -6.68 -0.31
C PHE A 11 -0.54 -6.23 -1.48
N MET A 12 -1.86 -6.31 -1.31
CA MET A 12 -2.84 -5.82 -2.28
C MET A 12 -2.82 -4.30 -2.41
N ASP A 13 -2.74 -3.56 -1.30
CA ASP A 13 -2.75 -2.08 -1.34
C ASP A 13 -1.51 -1.50 -2.04
N GLU A 14 -0.32 -2.08 -1.82
CA GLU A 14 0.91 -1.70 -2.55
C GLU A 14 0.81 -2.02 -4.04
N THR A 15 0.23 -3.19 -4.37
CA THR A 15 0.02 -3.59 -5.77
C THR A 15 -0.96 -2.64 -6.46
N ILE A 16 -2.03 -2.23 -5.78
CA ILE A 16 -3.03 -1.30 -6.31
C ILE A 16 -2.43 0.10 -6.49
N GLY A 17 -1.65 0.60 -5.52
CA GLY A 17 -0.96 1.89 -5.62
C GLY A 17 -0.02 1.95 -6.83
N LYS A 18 0.85 0.94 -6.97
CA LYS A 18 1.76 0.81 -8.12
C LYS A 18 1.03 0.69 -9.45
N THR A 19 -0.06 -0.08 -9.47
CA THR A 19 -0.88 -0.24 -10.68
C THR A 19 -1.52 1.08 -11.09
N LYS A 20 -2.07 1.86 -10.16
CA LYS A 20 -2.64 3.18 -10.44
C LYS A 20 -1.58 4.17 -10.91
N ARG A 21 -0.41 4.21 -10.28
CA ARG A 21 0.73 5.03 -10.73
C ARG A 21 1.10 4.70 -12.17
N ALA A 22 1.33 3.42 -12.46
CA ALA A 22 1.71 2.96 -13.80
C ALA A 22 0.62 3.24 -14.86
N ILE A 23 -0.65 3.06 -14.51
CA ILE A 23 -1.76 3.42 -15.41
C ILE A 23 -1.79 4.92 -15.65
N GLY A 24 -1.73 5.73 -14.58
CA GLY A 24 -1.73 7.20 -14.65
C GLY A 24 -0.62 7.74 -15.54
N GLU A 25 0.60 7.23 -15.38
CA GLU A 25 1.74 7.57 -16.23
C GLU A 25 1.49 7.15 -17.69
N ALA A 26 0.99 5.93 -17.92
CA ALA A 26 0.77 5.40 -19.27
C ALA A 26 -0.34 6.12 -20.06
N ILE A 27 -1.32 6.73 -19.38
CA ILE A 27 -2.44 7.44 -20.02
C ILE A 27 -2.42 8.96 -19.79
N ASP A 28 -1.31 9.50 -19.28
CA ASP A 28 -1.10 10.93 -18.99
C ASP A 28 -2.20 11.53 -18.08
N ARG A 29 -2.49 10.81 -16.99
CA ARG A 29 -3.52 11.15 -15.99
C ARG A 29 -2.88 11.38 -14.61
N PRO A 30 -2.45 12.62 -14.31
CA PRO A 30 -1.76 12.95 -13.07
C PRO A 30 -2.64 12.77 -11.82
N ASP A 31 -3.96 12.81 -11.96
CA ASP A 31 -4.91 12.51 -10.89
C ASP A 31 -4.84 11.03 -10.45
N ILE A 32 -4.74 10.11 -11.41
CA ILE A 32 -4.65 8.67 -11.13
C ILE A 32 -3.27 8.32 -10.58
N GLU A 33 -2.22 8.97 -11.09
CA GLU A 33 -0.86 8.83 -10.58
C GLU A 33 -0.79 9.24 -9.10
N ALA A 34 -1.30 10.43 -8.77
CA ALA A 34 -1.35 10.93 -7.41
C ALA A 34 -2.18 10.04 -6.47
N GLU A 35 -3.31 9.47 -6.94
CA GLU A 35 -4.05 8.48 -6.15
C GLU A 35 -3.23 7.21 -5.88
N GLY A 36 -2.39 6.80 -6.83
CA GLY A 36 -1.45 5.68 -6.68
C GLY A 36 -0.41 5.99 -5.60
N ASP A 37 0.20 7.16 -5.65
CA ASP A 37 1.18 7.65 -4.67
C ASP A 37 0.62 7.69 -3.25
N ILE A 38 -0.57 8.26 -3.09
CA ILE A 38 -1.23 8.38 -1.79
C ILE A 38 -1.52 6.99 -1.20
N GLN A 39 -1.96 6.04 -2.02
CA GLN A 39 -2.25 4.68 -1.57
C GLN A 39 -0.98 3.90 -1.22
N GLU A 40 0.09 4.04 -2.00
CA GLU A 40 1.37 3.42 -1.69
C GLU A 40 1.93 3.96 -0.35
N ALA A 41 1.93 5.29 -0.18
CA ALA A 41 2.40 5.93 1.05
C ALA A 41 1.59 5.48 2.29
N LYS A 42 0.28 5.34 2.14
CA LYS A 42 -0.59 4.82 3.22
C LYS A 42 -0.25 3.36 3.56
N GLY A 43 -0.11 2.50 2.54
CA GLY A 43 0.25 1.09 2.74
C GLY A 43 1.61 0.92 3.44
N ASP A 44 2.58 1.75 3.08
CA ASP A 44 3.90 1.74 3.72
C ASP A 44 3.86 2.21 5.18
N ALA A 45 3.08 3.25 5.48
CA ALA A 45 2.86 3.71 6.84
C ALA A 45 2.19 2.62 7.70
N GLU A 46 1.18 1.93 7.17
CA GLU A 46 0.51 0.81 7.87
C GLU A 46 1.46 -0.37 8.09
N LYS A 47 2.32 -0.70 7.11
CA LYS A 47 3.37 -1.73 7.28
C LYS A 47 4.38 -1.35 8.34
N ALA A 48 4.83 -0.10 8.37
CA ALA A 48 5.77 0.40 9.37
C ALA A 48 5.16 0.28 10.77
N LYS A 49 3.90 0.69 10.93
CA LYS A 49 3.15 0.55 12.18
C LYS A 49 3.01 -0.91 12.59
N ALA A 50 2.59 -1.80 11.68
CA ALA A 50 2.44 -3.23 11.96
C ALA A 50 3.77 -3.89 12.37
N ARG A 51 4.88 -3.52 11.73
CA ARG A 51 6.23 -3.98 12.12
C ARG A 51 6.61 -3.51 13.52
N LEU A 52 6.28 -2.27 13.88
CA LEU A 52 6.53 -1.75 15.22
C LEU A 52 5.69 -2.49 16.27
N GLU A 53 4.39 -2.65 16.04
CA GLU A 53 3.50 -3.42 16.92
C GLU A 53 3.95 -4.88 17.07
N SER A 54 4.40 -5.51 15.99
CA SER A 54 4.94 -6.87 16.03
C SER A 54 6.24 -6.98 16.83
N LYS A 55 7.08 -5.93 16.85
CA LYS A 55 8.32 -5.89 17.64
C LYS A 55 8.09 -5.59 19.12
N LEU A 56 6.98 -4.91 19.44
CA LEU A 56 6.60 -4.55 20.81
C LEU A 56 5.75 -5.62 21.51
N LYS A 57 5.22 -6.60 20.77
CA LYS A 57 4.58 -7.77 21.38
C LYS A 57 5.64 -8.68 22.01
N PRO A 58 5.52 -9.03 23.31
CA PRO A 58 6.45 -9.95 23.99
C PRO A 58 6.35 -11.38 23.46
#